data_AF-A0A7W0IAI9-F1
#
_entry.id   AF-A0A7W0IAI9-F1
#
_cell.length_a   1.000
_cell.length_b   1.000
_cell.length_c   1.000
_cell.angle_alpha   90.00
_cell.angle_beta   90.00
_cell.angle_gamma   90.00
#
_symmetry.space_group_name_H-M   'P 1'
#
loop_
_entity.id
_entity.type
_entity.pdbx_description
1 polymer ?
#
loop_
_entity_poly.entity_id
_entity_poly.type
_entity_poly.pdbx_seq_one_letter_code
_entity_poly.pdbx_strand_id
1 'polypeptide(L)'
;MSSHVTPHVPERAGKRSVSLPQSLIKEVEERTGKTGFSSVVSEALEQWLARAKLREVVEADRKHAPVSDEARAWAEDAWSASA
;
A
#
# COMPACT_ATOMS: atom_id res chain seq x y z
N MET A 1 -16.14 -16.91 18.79
CA MET A 1 -15.18 -16.33 17.83
C MET A 1 -15.27 -17.13 16.55
N SER A 2 -16.09 -16.68 15.59
CA SER A 2 -16.21 -17.32 14.29
C SER A 2 -15.48 -16.47 13.27
N SER A 3 -14.26 -16.86 12.94
CA SER A 3 -13.50 -16.27 11.84
C SER A 3 -14.19 -16.66 10.55
N HIS A 4 -14.96 -15.74 9.96
CA HIS A 4 -15.45 -15.88 8.60
C HIS A 4 -14.25 -15.82 7.66
N VAL A 5 -13.77 -16.98 7.21
CA VAL A 5 -12.89 -17.07 6.05
C VAL A 5 -13.76 -16.83 4.83
N THR A 6 -13.85 -15.58 4.39
CA THR A 6 -14.47 -15.26 3.11
C THR A 6 -13.62 -15.93 2.02
N PRO A 7 -14.19 -16.80 1.16
CA PRO A 7 -13.43 -17.37 0.07
C PRO A 7 -12.92 -16.23 -0.81
N HIS A 8 -11.59 -16.09 -0.91
CA HIS A 8 -10.98 -15.14 -1.83
C HIS A 8 -11.23 -15.66 -3.25
N VAL A 9 -12.31 -15.21 -3.86
CA VAL A 9 -12.51 -15.39 -5.30
C VAL A 9 -11.37 -14.65 -5.98
N PRO A 10 -10.54 -15.31 -6.81
CA PRO A 10 -9.47 -14.63 -7.51
C PRO A 10 -10.07 -13.56 -8.42
N GLU A 11 -9.60 -12.33 -8.23
CA GLU A 11 -10.05 -11.19 -9.02
C GLU A 11 -9.70 -11.40 -10.50
N ARG A 12 -10.62 -11.06 -11.41
CA ARG A 12 -10.35 -11.19 -12.86
C ARG A 12 -9.32 -10.15 -13.27
N ALA A 13 -8.26 -10.60 -13.94
CA ALA A 13 -7.23 -9.70 -14.48
C ALA A 13 -7.82 -8.70 -15.50
N GLY A 14 -7.57 -7.41 -15.27
CA GLY A 14 -7.90 -6.33 -16.21
C GLY A 14 -6.68 -5.94 -17.05
N LYS A 15 -6.88 -5.68 -18.36
CA LYS A 15 -5.81 -5.20 -19.24
C LYS A 15 -5.74 -3.67 -19.25
N ARG A 16 -4.53 -3.12 -19.13
CA ARG A 16 -4.18 -1.73 -19.44
C ARG A 16 -2.95 -1.73 -20.34
N SER A 17 -2.93 -0.87 -21.35
CA SER A 17 -1.80 -0.74 -22.28
C SER A 17 -1.07 0.58 -22.04
N VAL A 18 0.25 0.51 -21.97
CA VAL A 18 1.15 1.66 -21.85
C VAL A 18 2.36 1.46 -22.76
N SER A 19 2.95 2.53 -23.25
CA SER A 19 4.20 2.49 -24.00
C SER A 19 5.38 2.54 -23.03
N LEU A 20 6.35 1.63 -23.22
CA LEU A 20 7.56 1.56 -22.41
C LEU A 20 8.82 1.65 -23.29
N PRO A 21 9.96 2.12 -22.75
CA PRO A 21 11.23 2.06 -23.45
C PRO A 21 11.57 0.62 -23.85
N GLN A 22 12.01 0.41 -25.09
CA GLN A 22 12.34 -0.93 -25.60
C GLN A 22 13.48 -1.60 -24.80
N SER A 23 14.44 -0.82 -24.30
CA SER A 23 15.52 -1.32 -23.45
C SER A 23 14.99 -1.94 -22.16
N LEU A 24 14.03 -1.29 -21.52
CA LEU A 24 13.39 -1.78 -20.30
C LEU A 24 12.59 -3.06 -20.56
N ILE A 25 11.87 -3.10 -21.69
CA ILE A 25 11.12 -4.31 -22.08
C ILE A 25 12.08 -5.50 -22.20
N LYS A 26 13.18 -5.32 -22.94
CA LYS A 26 14.19 -6.37 -23.15
C LYS A 26 14.81 -6.83 -21.83
N GLU A 27 15.19 -5.91 -20.95
CA GLU A 27 15.81 -6.26 -19.67
C GLU A 27 14.88 -7.11 -18.79
N VAL A 28 13.58 -6.78 -18.76
CA VAL A 28 12.59 -7.56 -18.02
C VAL A 28 12.38 -8.95 -18.66
N GLU A 29 12.28 -9.01 -19.98
CA GLU A 29 12.13 -10.27 -20.72
C GLU A 29 13.37 -11.17 -20.58
N GLU A 30 14.58 -10.62 -20.56
CA GLU A 30 15.82 -11.37 -20.34
C GLU A 30 15.86 -12.03 -18.96
N ARG A 31 15.31 -11.37 -17.94
CA ARG A 31 15.29 -11.88 -16.56
C ARG A 31 14.15 -12.86 -16.28
N THR A 32 12.99 -12.65 -16.90
CA THR A 32 11.75 -13.33 -16.53
C THR A 32 11.13 -14.19 -17.63
N GLY A 33 11.70 -14.13 -18.84
CA GLY A 33 11.15 -14.76 -20.03
C GLY A 33 9.90 -14.04 -20.56
N LYS A 34 9.37 -14.55 -21.67
CA LYS A 34 8.26 -13.92 -22.42
C LYS A 34 6.93 -13.86 -21.66
N THR A 35 6.76 -14.71 -20.63
CA THR A 35 5.52 -14.80 -19.84
C THR A 35 5.61 -14.11 -18.48
N GLY A 36 6.81 -13.69 -18.04
CA GLY A 36 7.02 -13.11 -16.71
C GLY A 36 6.67 -11.63 -16.59
N PHE A 37 6.48 -10.95 -17.71
CA PHE A 37 6.30 -9.49 -17.74
C PHE A 37 5.11 -9.01 -16.90
N SER A 38 3.97 -9.69 -16.97
CA SER A 38 2.78 -9.31 -16.20
C SER A 38 2.99 -9.46 -14.69
N SER A 39 3.72 -10.48 -14.24
CA SER A 39 4.05 -10.66 -12.81
C SER A 39 4.90 -9.51 -12.30
N VAL A 40 5.96 -9.17 -13.05
CA VAL A 40 6.87 -8.07 -12.71
C VAL A 40 6.11 -6.75 -12.61
N VAL A 41 5.22 -6.46 -13.56
CA VAL A 41 4.42 -5.23 -13.53
C VAL A 41 3.45 -5.22 -12.34
N SER A 42 2.75 -6.33 -12.07
CA SER A 42 1.85 -6.42 -10.92
C SER A 42 2.60 -6.20 -9.60
N GLU A 43 3.70 -6.91 -9.38
CA GLU A 43 4.53 -6.78 -8.19
C GLU A 43 5.09 -5.36 -8.03
N ALA A 44 5.57 -4.75 -9.12
CA ALA A 44 6.08 -3.39 -9.09
C ALA A 44 4.99 -2.37 -8.72
N LEU A 45 3.77 -2.54 -9.22
CA LEU A 45 2.63 -1.68 -8.88
C LEU A 45 2.20 -1.85 -7.42
N GLU A 46 2.14 -3.09 -6.93
CA GLU A 46 1.84 -3.38 -5.52
C GLU A 46 2.88 -2.74 -4.59
N GLN A 47 4.16 -2.90 -4.89
CA GLN A 47 5.24 -2.28 -4.13
C GLN A 47 5.18 -0.75 -4.20
N TRP A 48 4.90 -0.18 -5.37
CA TRP A 48 4.76 1.26 -5.52
C TRP A 48 3.61 1.81 -4.67
N LEU A 49 2.45 1.14 -4.68
CA LEU A 49 1.29 1.51 -3.85
C LEU A 49 1.60 1.37 -2.35
N ALA A 50 2.26 0.28 -1.94
CA ALA A 50 2.65 0.09 -0.55
C ALA A 50 3.60 1.20 -0.07
N ARG A 51 4.59 1.58 -0.89
CA ARG A 51 5.51 2.69 -0.59
C ARG A 51 4.80 4.04 -0.57
N ALA A 52 3.81 4.26 -1.43
CA ALA A 52 3.01 5.48 -1.42
C ALA A 52 2.24 5.63 -0.10
N LYS A 53 1.52 4.57 0.33
CA LYS A 53 0.82 4.53 1.61
C LYS A 53 1.77 4.74 2.80
N LEU A 54 2.94 4.10 2.77
CA LEU A 54 3.94 4.27 3.82
C LEU A 54 4.42 5.72 3.93
N ARG A 55 4.65 6.41 2.79
CA ARG A 55 5.00 7.82 2.81
C ARG A 55 3.90 8.67 3.44
N GLU A 56 2.64 8.40 3.12
CA GLU A 56 1.51 9.12 3.73
C GLU A 56 1.50 8.98 5.26
N VAL A 57 1.74 7.77 5.77
CA VAL A 57 1.85 7.52 7.21
C VAL A 57 3.02 8.28 7.83
N VAL A 58 4.20 8.23 7.21
CA VAL A 58 5.40 8.93 7.70
C VAL A 58 5.20 10.44 7.68
N GLU A 59 4.58 11.00 6.63
CA GLU A 59 4.29 12.43 6.56
C GLU A 59 3.24 12.85 7.59
N ALA A 60 2.23 12.02 7.84
CA ALA A 60 1.26 12.26 8.92
C ALA A 60 1.93 12.25 10.30
N ASP A 61 2.80 11.28 10.57
CA ASP A 61 3.58 11.19 11.82
C ASP A 61 4.45 12.43 12.03
N ARG A 62 5.18 12.86 10.99
CA ARG A 62 5.99 14.10 11.03
C ARG A 62 5.16 15.34 11.28
N LYS A 63 4.00 15.46 10.62
CA LYS A 63 3.12 16.63 10.72
C LYS A 63 2.47 16.74 12.09
N HIS A 64 2.09 15.61 12.68
CA HIS A 64 1.29 15.61 13.90
C HIS A 64 2.12 15.38 15.17
N ALA A 65 3.40 15.00 15.03
CA ALA A 65 4.30 14.63 16.13
C ALA A 65 3.69 13.52 17.02
N PRO A 66 4.50 12.81 17.82
CA PRO A 66 3.92 11.97 18.87
C PRO A 66 3.10 12.86 19.81
N VAL A 67 1.84 12.47 20.03
CA VAL A 67 0.97 13.08 21.05
C VAL A 67 1.66 12.88 22.41
N SER A 68 1.90 13.97 23.13
CA SER A 68 2.49 13.88 24.47
C SER A 68 1.53 13.21 25.45
N ASP A 69 2.07 12.54 26.46
CA ASP A 69 1.26 11.90 27.51
C ASP A 69 0.35 12.93 28.22
N GLU A 70 0.81 14.16 28.37
CA GLU A 70 0.04 15.27 28.92
C GLU A 70 -1.15 15.66 28.02
N ALA A 71 -0.92 15.80 26.71
CA ALA A 71 -1.98 16.10 25.75
C ALA A 71 -3.02 14.97 25.68
N ARG A 72 -2.56 13.72 25.83
CA ARG A 72 -3.42 12.54 25.87
C ARG A 72 -4.27 12.50 27.14
N ALA A 73 -3.67 12.70 28.32
CA ALA A 73 -4.39 12.74 29.59
C ALA A 73 -5.45 13.84 29.60
N TRP A 74 -5.10 15.03 29.09
CA TRP A 74 -6.06 16.12 28.94
C TRP A 74 -7.24 15.75 28.04
N ALA A 75 -6.99 15.09 26.91
CA ALA A 75 -8.05 14.67 25.99
C ALA A 75 -8.97 13.60 26.62
N GLU A 76 -8.42 12.65 27.37
CA GLU A 76 -9.18 11.61 28.08
C GLU A 76 -10.08 12.21 29.18
N ASP A 77 -9.57 13.18 29.94
CA ASP A 77 -10.34 13.93 30.94
C ASP A 77 -11.46 14.77 30.28
N ALA A 78 -11.15 15.50 29.20
CA ALA A 78 -12.13 16.30 28.49
C ALA A 78 -13.25 15.45 27.86
N TRP A 79 -12.91 14.26 27.35
CA TRP A 79 -13.89 13.34 26.76
C TRP A 79 -14.81 12.73 27.82
N SER A 80 -14.24 12.28 28.94
CA SER A 80 -15.01 11.71 30.06
C SER A 80 -15.91 12.74 30.75
N ALA A 81 -15.51 14.02 30.80
CA ALA A 81 -16.34 15.11 31.30
C ALA A 81 -17.50 15.51 30.37
N SER A 82 -17.46 15.08 29.10
CA SER A 82 -18.48 15.38 28.09
C SER A 82 -19.53 14.27 27.89
N ALA A 83 -19.33 13.11 28.53
CA ALA A 83 -20.20 11.94 28.48
C ALA A 83 -21.13 11.86 29.71
#